data_AF-A0AAW8EYK1-F1
#
_entry.id   AF-A0AAW8EYK1-F1
#
_cell.length_a   1.000
_cell.length_b   1.000
_cell.length_c   1.000
_cell.angle_alpha   90.00
_cell.angle_beta   90.00
_cell.angle_gamma   90.00
#
_symmetry.space_group_name_H-M   'P 1'
#
loop_
_entity.id
_entity.type
_entity.pdbx_description
1 polymer ?
#
loop_
_entity_poly.entity_id
_entity_poly.type
_entity_poly.pdbx_seq_one_letter_code
_entity_poly.pdbx_strand_id
1 'polypeptide(L)'
;MIEWRASFTEEWTWSSPTNVLGVASILVTALIPFFLWRLGTKQAKRDGDLRAQQVSILRRQERILQRQRRDALLSIVDDSSDAMHLELLWEEVAEYAGRDRVLLQATFRANVAVALPGDHLGIRVADQLDSVAVTQYVAGLERRYGPAQGGVRGFDGLFAFLEQARARQLAVDTTAIVKLVTGKAAEIQRPGHGFYRELVNLMPEAAGSLLHRVEDIDYRTAGGTRLNVLTGVLLGIKDAELNRAPDGRPPLATAVSTLRHGVPSALAQLLHRDNLRSLDRWSLEGSTEPVSATIAWLIRAVGWLADGDSHLARRMVENLAPAIRSIPEGERGWGIDDRDVRQGFAWIREKQPRLWGEYSEELISAASSVGEWNEAQGQSRSLPPRS
;
A
#
# COMPACT_ATOMS: atom_id res chain seq x y z
N MET A 1 -102.13 0.51 12.61
CA MET A 1 -100.97 -0.18 13.22
C MET A 1 -101.52 -1.48 13.80
N ILE A 2 -100.91 -2.64 13.51
CA ILE A 2 -101.25 -3.97 14.07
C ILE A 2 -102.54 -4.62 13.53
N GLU A 3 -102.55 -5.03 12.26
CA GLU A 3 -103.48 -6.11 11.79
C GLU A 3 -102.68 -7.22 11.07
N TRP A 4 -101.70 -6.86 10.24
CA TRP A 4 -100.87 -7.84 9.50
C TRP A 4 -99.93 -8.70 10.40
N ARG A 5 -99.62 -8.24 11.62
CA ARG A 5 -98.80 -9.03 12.57
C ARG A 5 -99.62 -10.09 13.31
N ALA A 6 -100.94 -9.90 13.45
CA ALA A 6 -101.80 -10.86 14.15
C ALA A 6 -102.08 -12.10 13.28
N SER A 7 -102.23 -11.91 11.96
CA SER A 7 -102.46 -13.02 11.01
C SER A 7 -101.25 -13.94 10.84
N PHE A 8 -100.03 -13.47 11.11
CA PHE A 8 -98.82 -14.28 10.99
C PHE A 8 -98.58 -15.19 12.20
N THR A 9 -99.16 -14.87 13.36
CA THR A 9 -98.97 -15.63 14.60
C THR A 9 -100.07 -16.64 14.89
N GLU A 10 -101.29 -16.46 14.36
CA GLU A 10 -102.43 -17.36 14.65
C GLU A 10 -102.41 -18.69 13.87
N GLU A 11 -101.70 -18.78 12.74
CA GLU A 11 -101.63 -20.01 11.92
C GLU A 11 -100.26 -20.73 11.99
N TRP A 12 -99.31 -20.22 12.79
CA TRP A 12 -98.01 -20.86 12.93
C TRP A 12 -98.08 -22.04 13.92
N THR A 13 -98.56 -23.18 13.45
CA THR A 13 -98.51 -24.44 14.21
C THR A 13 -97.32 -25.28 13.77
N TRP A 14 -96.43 -25.60 14.72
CA TRP A 14 -95.26 -26.50 14.54
C TRP A 14 -95.66 -27.97 14.25
N SER A 15 -96.95 -28.29 14.29
CA SER A 15 -97.51 -29.61 13.97
C SER A 15 -97.71 -29.84 12.47
N SER A 16 -97.52 -28.82 11.62
CA SER A 16 -97.64 -28.95 10.17
C SER A 16 -96.29 -29.42 9.56
N PRO A 17 -96.26 -30.57 8.84
CA PRO A 17 -95.05 -31.08 8.21
C PRO A 17 -94.42 -30.08 7.22
N THR A 18 -95.24 -29.24 6.60
CA THR A 18 -94.83 -28.25 5.60
C THR A 18 -94.11 -27.06 6.21
N ASN A 19 -94.50 -26.61 7.40
CA ASN A 19 -93.83 -25.52 8.12
C ASN A 19 -92.46 -25.98 8.67
N VAL A 20 -92.38 -27.21 9.18
CA VAL A 20 -91.12 -27.81 9.64
C VAL A 20 -90.16 -28.05 8.48
N LEU A 21 -90.64 -28.56 7.33
CA LEU A 21 -89.83 -28.67 6.12
C LEU A 21 -89.36 -27.31 5.59
N GLY A 22 -90.19 -26.28 5.66
CA GLY A 22 -89.85 -24.92 5.24
C GLY A 22 -88.74 -24.31 6.09
N VAL A 23 -88.83 -24.41 7.42
CA VAL A 23 -87.78 -23.93 8.33
C VAL A 23 -86.50 -24.76 8.22
N ALA A 24 -86.61 -26.09 8.09
CA ALA A 24 -85.47 -26.97 7.87
C ALA A 24 -84.77 -26.67 6.53
N SER A 25 -85.54 -26.40 5.47
CA SER A 25 -85.01 -25.97 4.17
C SER A 25 -84.28 -24.64 4.30
N ILE A 26 -84.85 -23.64 4.98
CA ILE A 26 -84.20 -22.33 5.17
C ILE A 26 -82.90 -22.49 5.96
N LEU A 27 -82.88 -23.33 7.01
CA LEU A 27 -81.68 -23.61 7.79
C LEU A 27 -80.61 -24.31 6.95
N VAL A 28 -80.97 -25.31 6.13
CA VAL A 28 -80.04 -25.99 5.23
C VAL A 28 -79.51 -25.04 4.16
N THR A 29 -80.38 -24.24 3.53
CA THR A 29 -80.01 -23.26 2.50
C THR A 29 -79.15 -22.12 3.06
N ALA A 30 -79.33 -21.73 4.32
CA ALA A 30 -78.51 -20.72 4.99
C ALA A 30 -77.15 -21.26 5.49
N LEU A 31 -77.08 -22.55 5.86
CA LEU A 31 -75.85 -23.19 6.32
C LEU A 31 -74.87 -23.48 5.17
N ILE A 32 -75.36 -23.78 3.96
CA ILE A 32 -74.51 -24.07 2.81
C ILE A 32 -73.54 -22.91 2.47
N PRO A 33 -73.99 -21.65 2.33
CA PRO A 33 -73.09 -20.50 2.11
C PRO A 33 -72.06 -20.31 3.22
N PHE A 34 -72.45 -20.52 4.48
CA PHE A 34 -71.56 -20.37 5.64
C PHE A 34 -70.44 -21.42 5.64
N PHE A 35 -70.76 -22.68 5.34
CA PHE A 35 -69.77 -23.75 5.21
C PHE A 35 -68.84 -23.53 4.01
N LEU A 36 -69.37 -23.08 2.87
CA LEU A 36 -68.55 -22.72 1.70
C LEU A 36 -67.59 -21.56 2.00
N TRP A 37 -68.04 -20.52 2.71
CA TRP A 37 -67.19 -19.42 3.15
C TRP A 37 -66.12 -19.88 4.16
N ARG A 38 -66.48 -20.75 5.11
CA ARG A 38 -65.52 -21.31 6.09
C ARG A 38 -64.48 -22.23 5.44
N LEU A 39 -64.87 -22.99 4.43
CA LEU A 39 -63.94 -23.82 3.65
C LEU A 39 -63.03 -22.95 2.78
N GLY A 40 -63.60 -21.95 2.09
CA GLY A 40 -62.84 -20.99 1.29
C GLY A 40 -61.83 -20.18 2.11
N THR A 41 -62.18 -19.74 3.32
CA THR A 41 -61.26 -19.03 4.23
C THR A 41 -60.16 -19.92 4.79
N LYS A 42 -60.46 -21.18 5.14
CA LYS A 42 -59.43 -22.16 5.55
C LYS A 42 -58.48 -22.51 4.42
N GLN A 43 -59.01 -22.61 3.20
CA GLN A 43 -58.22 -22.88 1.99
C GLN A 43 -57.34 -21.68 1.62
N ALA A 44 -57.89 -20.47 1.64
CA ALA A 44 -57.12 -19.23 1.43
C ALA A 44 -55.99 -19.05 2.45
N LYS A 45 -56.19 -19.44 3.72
CA LYS A 45 -55.13 -19.41 4.74
C LYS A 45 -54.02 -20.42 4.45
N ARG A 46 -54.37 -21.67 4.09
CA ARG A 46 -53.39 -22.69 3.69
C ARG A 46 -52.62 -22.31 2.43
N ASP A 47 -53.30 -21.75 1.44
CA ASP A 47 -52.68 -21.27 0.21
C ASP A 47 -51.76 -20.08 0.47
N GLY A 48 -52.12 -19.20 1.41
CA GLY A 48 -51.26 -18.12 1.92
C GLY A 48 -49.99 -18.65 2.59
N ASP A 49 -50.12 -19.65 3.47
CA ASP A 49 -48.99 -20.29 4.16
C ASP A 49 -48.06 -21.03 3.18
N LEU A 50 -48.62 -21.74 2.19
CA LEU A 50 -47.86 -22.40 1.13
C LEU A 50 -47.12 -21.40 0.24
N ARG A 51 -47.76 -20.28 -0.12
CA ARG A 51 -47.10 -19.19 -0.87
C ARG A 51 -45.96 -18.57 -0.05
N ALA A 52 -46.15 -18.36 1.24
CA ALA A 52 -45.09 -17.85 2.12
C ALA A 52 -43.91 -18.82 2.21
N GLN A 53 -44.18 -20.13 2.31
CA GLN A 53 -43.14 -21.17 2.27
C GLN A 53 -42.41 -21.20 0.92
N GLN A 54 -43.14 -21.16 -0.19
CA GLN A 54 -42.54 -21.10 -1.53
C GLN A 54 -41.65 -19.87 -1.72
N VAL A 55 -42.10 -18.68 -1.30
CA VAL A 55 -41.29 -17.45 -1.32
C VAL A 55 -40.03 -17.61 -0.45
N SER A 56 -40.14 -18.27 0.71
CA SER A 56 -38.98 -18.52 1.57
C SER A 56 -37.95 -19.46 0.94
N ILE A 57 -38.42 -20.48 0.21
CA ILE A 57 -37.58 -21.44 -0.51
C ILE A 57 -36.91 -20.78 -1.72
N LEU A 58 -37.66 -20.00 -2.51
CA LEU A 58 -37.12 -19.24 -3.64
C LEU A 58 -36.06 -18.23 -3.18
N ARG A 59 -36.34 -17.47 -2.11
CA ARG A 59 -35.35 -16.56 -1.50
C ARG A 59 -34.11 -17.29 -0.97
N ARG A 60 -34.23 -18.56 -0.57
CA ARG A 60 -33.08 -19.37 -0.14
C ARG A 60 -32.29 -19.85 -1.35
N GLN A 61 -32.96 -20.31 -2.41
CA GLN A 61 -32.33 -20.73 -3.65
C GLN A 61 -31.62 -19.58 -4.35
N GLU A 62 -32.26 -18.42 -4.47
CA GLU A 62 -31.69 -17.19 -5.01
C GLU A 62 -30.42 -16.79 -4.26
N ARG A 63 -30.44 -16.82 -2.92
CA ARG A 63 -29.23 -16.56 -2.11
C ARG A 63 -28.13 -17.59 -2.31
N ILE A 64 -28.46 -18.85 -2.56
CA ILE A 64 -27.45 -19.88 -2.87
C ILE A 64 -26.84 -19.61 -4.24
N LEU A 65 -27.66 -19.32 -5.26
CA LEU A 65 -27.20 -19.00 -6.60
C LEU A 65 -26.33 -17.74 -6.64
N GLN A 66 -26.73 -16.68 -5.93
CA GLN A 66 -25.92 -15.46 -5.81
C GLN A 66 -24.56 -15.74 -5.18
N ARG A 67 -24.49 -16.59 -4.14
CA ARG A 67 -23.22 -17.00 -3.53
C ARG A 67 -22.38 -17.84 -4.48
N GLN A 68 -22.99 -18.78 -5.19
CA GLN A 68 -22.28 -19.58 -6.19
C GLN A 68 -21.74 -18.72 -7.33
N ARG A 69 -22.51 -17.73 -7.81
CA ARG A 69 -22.05 -16.79 -8.83
C ARG A 69 -20.92 -15.92 -8.31
N ARG A 70 -21.04 -15.37 -7.09
CA ARG A 70 -19.95 -14.64 -6.42
C ARG A 70 -18.68 -15.48 -6.32
N ASP A 71 -18.79 -16.73 -5.86
CA ASP A 71 -17.62 -17.60 -5.69
C ASP A 71 -16.99 -17.96 -7.05
N ALA A 72 -17.82 -18.13 -8.10
CA ALA A 72 -17.34 -18.28 -9.46
C ALA A 72 -16.66 -17.00 -9.99
N LEU A 73 -17.21 -15.81 -9.72
CA LEU A 73 -16.59 -14.53 -10.08
C LEU A 73 -15.22 -14.38 -9.43
N LEU A 74 -15.09 -14.72 -8.15
CA LEU A 74 -13.79 -14.68 -7.46
C LEU A 74 -12.75 -15.55 -8.17
N SER A 75 -13.13 -16.75 -8.61
CA SER A 75 -12.23 -17.65 -9.36
C SER A 75 -11.92 -17.13 -10.76
N ILE A 76 -12.93 -16.67 -11.51
CA ILE A 76 -12.77 -16.21 -12.90
C ILE A 76 -11.89 -14.96 -12.95
N VAL A 77 -12.14 -14.01 -12.05
CA VAL A 77 -11.37 -12.77 -11.97
C VAL A 77 -9.92 -13.05 -11.62
N ASP A 78 -9.63 -14.10 -10.85
CA ASP A 78 -8.26 -14.44 -10.48
C ASP A 78 -7.40 -14.90 -11.68
N ASP A 79 -8.03 -15.61 -12.61
CA ASP A 79 -7.40 -16.26 -13.76
C ASP A 79 -7.52 -15.44 -15.06
N SER A 80 -8.41 -14.46 -15.11
CA SER A 80 -8.68 -13.68 -16.31
C SER A 80 -7.62 -12.60 -16.55
N SER A 81 -7.18 -12.50 -17.79
CA SER A 81 -6.31 -11.44 -18.31
C SER A 81 -6.90 -10.70 -19.51
N ASP A 82 -8.15 -11.01 -19.90
CA ASP A 82 -8.84 -10.37 -21.03
C ASP A 82 -9.52 -9.07 -20.59
N ALA A 83 -9.21 -8.00 -21.31
CA ALA A 83 -9.71 -6.64 -21.04
C ALA A 83 -11.23 -6.55 -21.12
N MET A 84 -11.82 -7.02 -22.22
CA MET A 84 -13.27 -6.93 -22.41
C MET A 84 -14.00 -7.80 -21.38
N HIS A 85 -13.44 -8.97 -21.06
CA HIS A 85 -14.05 -9.83 -20.04
C HIS A 85 -13.99 -9.19 -18.65
N LEU A 86 -12.85 -8.63 -18.24
CA LEU A 86 -12.71 -7.98 -16.94
C LEU A 86 -13.55 -6.71 -16.79
N GLU A 87 -13.72 -5.93 -17.87
CA GLU A 87 -14.63 -4.78 -17.87
C GLU A 87 -16.09 -5.20 -17.63
N LEU A 88 -16.58 -6.21 -18.37
CA LEU A 88 -17.93 -6.75 -18.18
C LEU A 88 -18.14 -7.31 -16.77
N LEU A 89 -17.15 -8.04 -16.24
CA LEU A 89 -17.24 -8.59 -14.89
C LEU A 89 -17.20 -7.47 -13.83
N TRP A 90 -16.51 -6.36 -14.05
CA TRP A 90 -16.53 -5.22 -13.14
C TRP A 90 -17.89 -4.53 -13.10
N GLU A 91 -18.58 -4.42 -14.23
CA GLU A 91 -19.96 -3.94 -14.28
C GLU A 91 -20.90 -4.86 -13.49
N GLU A 92 -20.72 -6.19 -13.58
CA GLU A 92 -21.47 -7.15 -12.77
C GLU A 92 -21.20 -6.96 -11.26
N VAL A 93 -19.98 -6.61 -10.85
CA VAL A 93 -19.66 -6.31 -9.44
C VAL A 93 -20.44 -5.11 -8.90
N ALA A 94 -20.78 -4.13 -9.74
CA ALA A 94 -21.58 -2.99 -9.31
C ALA A 94 -23.01 -3.36 -8.88
N GLU A 95 -23.54 -4.51 -9.31
CA GLU A 95 -24.85 -5.03 -8.90
C GLU A 95 -24.84 -5.64 -7.48
N TYR A 96 -23.66 -6.03 -6.98
CA TYR A 96 -23.53 -6.56 -5.62
C TYR A 96 -23.59 -5.43 -4.58
N ALA A 97 -23.98 -5.77 -3.34
CA ALA A 97 -24.06 -4.82 -2.23
C ALA A 97 -23.33 -5.32 -0.98
N GLY A 98 -22.94 -4.38 -0.13
CA GLY A 98 -22.32 -4.67 1.17
C GLY A 98 -21.01 -5.46 1.04
N ARG A 99 -20.87 -6.50 1.87
CA ARG A 99 -19.60 -7.26 2.00
C ARG A 99 -19.20 -8.00 0.74
N ASP A 100 -20.16 -8.52 -0.03
CA ASP A 100 -19.85 -9.28 -1.24
C ASP A 100 -19.26 -8.38 -2.34
N ARG A 101 -19.76 -7.15 -2.47
CA ARG A 101 -19.17 -6.14 -3.37
C ARG A 101 -17.73 -5.80 -2.97
N VAL A 102 -17.51 -5.53 -1.68
CA VAL A 102 -16.17 -5.17 -1.18
C VAL A 102 -15.16 -6.31 -1.42
N LEU A 103 -15.59 -7.55 -1.22
CA LEU A 103 -14.77 -8.75 -1.47
C LEU A 103 -14.40 -8.87 -2.96
N LEU A 104 -15.40 -8.76 -3.85
CA LEU A 104 -15.19 -8.83 -5.29
C LEU A 104 -14.26 -7.70 -5.77
N GLN A 105 -14.50 -6.46 -5.34
CA GLN A 105 -13.64 -5.32 -5.67
C GLN A 105 -12.20 -5.54 -5.21
N ALA A 106 -11.98 -6.13 -4.02
CA ALA A 106 -10.64 -6.45 -3.54
C ALA A 106 -9.93 -7.45 -4.46
N THR A 107 -10.63 -8.50 -4.89
CA THR A 107 -10.07 -9.51 -5.82
C THR A 107 -9.73 -8.90 -7.17
N PHE A 108 -10.58 -8.04 -7.72
CA PHE A 108 -10.29 -7.30 -8.95
C PHE A 108 -9.06 -6.42 -8.83
N ARG A 109 -8.96 -5.61 -7.77
CA ARG A 109 -7.84 -4.71 -7.54
C ARG A 109 -6.52 -5.46 -7.31
N ALA A 110 -6.60 -6.70 -6.82
CA ALA A 110 -5.47 -7.61 -6.67
C ALA A 110 -5.08 -8.35 -7.97
N ASN A 111 -5.91 -8.32 -9.01
CA ASN A 111 -5.59 -8.92 -10.30
C ASN A 111 -4.48 -8.09 -11.01
N VAL A 112 -3.43 -8.79 -11.44
CA VAL A 112 -2.24 -8.23 -12.11
C VAL A 112 -2.56 -7.58 -13.46
N ALA A 113 -3.58 -8.05 -14.17
CA ALA A 113 -4.02 -7.52 -15.45
C ALA A 113 -4.73 -6.15 -15.32
N VAL A 114 -5.34 -5.87 -14.17
CA VAL A 114 -5.95 -4.56 -13.88
C VAL A 114 -4.84 -3.53 -13.67
N ALA A 115 -4.93 -2.39 -14.34
CA ALA A 115 -3.97 -1.30 -14.19
C ALA A 115 -4.05 -0.70 -12.78
N LEU A 116 -2.91 -0.26 -12.26
CA LEU A 116 -2.93 0.57 -11.07
C LEU A 116 -3.51 1.96 -11.41
N PRO A 117 -4.23 2.61 -10.48
CA PRO A 117 -4.70 3.98 -10.68
C PRO A 117 -3.56 4.92 -11.06
N GLY A 118 -3.73 5.68 -12.16
CA GLY A 118 -2.68 6.57 -12.69
C GLY A 118 -1.74 5.92 -13.70
N ASP A 119 -1.73 4.60 -13.79
CA ASP A 119 -0.98 3.86 -14.78
C ASP A 119 -1.75 3.74 -16.11
N HIS A 120 -1.02 3.57 -17.20
CA HIS A 120 -1.55 3.21 -18.51
C HIS A 120 -1.24 1.75 -18.88
N LEU A 121 -0.43 1.05 -18.08
CA LEU A 121 -0.02 -0.33 -18.33
C LEU A 121 -0.98 -1.33 -17.70
N GLY A 122 -2.08 -1.63 -18.40
CA GLY A 122 -3.04 -2.66 -18.01
C GLY A 122 -4.48 -2.28 -18.35
N ILE A 123 -5.42 -3.06 -17.85
CA ILE A 123 -6.85 -2.88 -18.09
C ILE A 123 -7.36 -1.77 -17.17
N ARG A 124 -7.97 -0.75 -17.78
CA ARG A 124 -8.53 0.38 -17.04
C ARG A 124 -9.94 0.07 -16.65
N VAL A 125 -10.15 0.03 -15.35
CA VAL A 125 -11.46 -0.16 -14.77
C VAL A 125 -11.93 1.20 -14.25
N ALA A 126 -13.22 1.51 -14.43
CA ALA A 126 -13.84 2.74 -13.92
C ALA A 126 -13.96 2.67 -12.39
N ASP A 127 -12.82 2.88 -11.71
CA ASP A 127 -12.70 2.79 -10.27
C ASP A 127 -12.45 4.16 -9.63
N GLN A 128 -13.06 4.38 -8.48
CA GLN A 128 -12.81 5.56 -7.65
C GLN A 128 -11.73 5.22 -6.63
N LEU A 129 -10.60 5.93 -6.70
CA LEU A 129 -9.53 5.78 -5.73
C LEU A 129 -9.92 6.44 -4.41
N ASP A 130 -10.41 5.64 -3.47
CA ASP A 130 -10.68 5.98 -2.08
C ASP A 130 -9.75 5.22 -1.11
N SER A 131 -9.94 5.41 0.20
CA SER A 131 -9.10 4.75 1.22
C SER A 131 -9.19 3.22 1.22
N VAL A 132 -10.36 2.67 0.89
CA VAL A 132 -10.58 1.22 0.79
C VAL A 132 -9.87 0.69 -0.46
N ALA A 133 -10.00 1.39 -1.58
CA ALA A 133 -9.32 1.07 -2.83
C ALA A 133 -7.81 1.05 -2.66
N VAL A 134 -7.22 2.08 -2.03
CA VAL A 134 -5.77 2.12 -1.75
C VAL A 134 -5.34 0.89 -0.95
N THR A 135 -6.05 0.56 0.12
CA THR A 135 -5.73 -0.61 0.96
C THR A 135 -5.77 -1.91 0.14
N GLN A 136 -6.79 -2.07 -0.71
CA GLN A 136 -6.96 -3.26 -1.54
C GLN A 136 -5.91 -3.37 -2.65
N TYR A 137 -5.56 -2.26 -3.31
CA TYR A 137 -4.46 -2.24 -4.29
C TYR A 137 -3.12 -2.57 -3.64
N VAL A 138 -2.83 -1.98 -2.47
CA VAL A 138 -1.60 -2.25 -1.70
C VAL A 138 -1.49 -3.73 -1.35
N ALA A 139 -2.59 -4.35 -0.89
CA ALA A 139 -2.63 -5.78 -0.58
C ALA A 139 -2.33 -6.68 -1.81
N GLY A 140 -2.63 -6.21 -3.02
CA GLY A 140 -2.36 -6.92 -4.27
C GLY A 140 -0.95 -6.76 -4.83
N LEU A 141 -0.15 -5.81 -4.32
CA LEU A 141 1.15 -5.48 -4.93
C LEU A 141 2.17 -6.62 -4.84
N GLU A 142 2.20 -7.37 -3.73
CA GLU A 142 3.10 -8.53 -3.59
C GLU A 142 2.82 -9.59 -4.67
N ARG A 143 1.54 -9.79 -5.03
CA ARG A 143 1.16 -10.70 -6.12
C ARG A 143 1.57 -10.14 -7.49
N ARG A 144 1.33 -8.84 -7.71
CA ARG A 144 1.61 -8.13 -8.97
C ARG A 144 3.10 -8.14 -9.34
N TYR A 145 3.95 -7.79 -8.38
CA TYR A 145 5.39 -7.66 -8.61
C TYR A 145 6.19 -8.89 -8.17
N GLY A 146 5.51 -9.92 -7.66
CA GLY A 146 6.11 -11.15 -7.19
C GLY A 146 6.58 -12.08 -8.32
N PRO A 147 7.45 -13.06 -8.00
CA PRO A 147 8.05 -13.99 -8.97
C PRO A 147 7.04 -14.83 -9.76
N ALA A 148 5.85 -15.07 -9.20
CA ALA A 148 4.89 -16.03 -9.73
C ALA A 148 4.27 -15.62 -11.08
N GLN A 149 4.33 -14.35 -11.45
CA GLN A 149 3.66 -13.78 -12.64
C GLN A 149 4.63 -13.46 -13.79
N GLY A 150 5.85 -14.01 -13.77
CA GLY A 150 6.75 -13.96 -14.91
C GLY A 150 7.66 -12.73 -15.00
N GLY A 151 7.77 -11.90 -13.96
CA GLY A 151 8.92 -10.99 -13.77
C GLY A 151 9.25 -9.98 -14.88
N VAL A 152 8.37 -9.73 -15.85
CA VAL A 152 8.70 -8.89 -17.02
C VAL A 152 8.39 -7.41 -16.82
N ARG A 153 7.39 -7.05 -16.00
CA ARG A 153 7.11 -5.64 -15.69
C ARG A 153 7.83 -5.29 -14.40
N GLY A 154 8.63 -4.22 -14.42
CA GLY A 154 9.31 -3.73 -13.24
C GLY A 154 8.29 -3.24 -12.21
N PHE A 155 8.70 -2.38 -11.28
CA PHE A 155 7.76 -1.63 -10.42
C PHE A 155 6.95 -0.58 -11.21
N ASP A 156 6.59 -0.89 -12.46
CA ASP A 156 5.83 -0.08 -13.39
C ASP A 156 4.47 0.25 -12.77
N GLY A 157 4.02 1.50 -12.96
CA GLY A 157 2.77 2.00 -12.41
C GLY A 157 2.81 2.29 -10.90
N LEU A 158 3.82 1.84 -10.15
CA LEU A 158 3.89 2.05 -8.70
C LEU A 158 3.96 3.53 -8.34
N PHE A 159 4.88 4.28 -8.95
CA PHE A 159 5.00 5.72 -8.68
C PHE A 159 3.74 6.49 -9.09
N ALA A 160 3.16 6.18 -10.25
CA ALA A 160 1.91 6.79 -10.70
C ALA A 160 0.77 6.53 -9.69
N PHE A 161 0.67 5.32 -9.15
CA PHE A 161 -0.29 4.98 -8.09
C PHE A 161 -0.07 5.78 -6.81
N LEU A 162 1.17 5.82 -6.32
CA LEU A 162 1.53 6.55 -5.12
C LEU A 162 1.28 8.06 -5.28
N GLU A 163 1.55 8.62 -6.47
CA GLU A 163 1.23 9.99 -6.81
C GLU A 163 -0.27 10.27 -6.80
N GLN A 164 -1.09 9.39 -7.38
CA GLN A 164 -2.54 9.53 -7.40
C GLN A 164 -3.16 9.41 -6.00
N ALA A 165 -2.62 8.51 -5.15
CA ALA A 165 -3.03 8.38 -3.76
C ALA A 165 -2.68 9.66 -2.99
N ARG A 166 -1.45 10.17 -3.15
CA ARG A 166 -0.99 11.40 -2.51
C ARG A 166 -1.76 12.64 -2.96
N ALA A 167 -2.03 12.78 -4.27
CA ALA A 167 -2.80 13.89 -4.81
C ALA A 167 -4.22 13.96 -4.22
N ARG A 168 -4.76 12.81 -3.81
CA ARG A 168 -6.05 12.69 -3.12
C ARG A 168 -5.93 12.68 -1.58
N GLN A 169 -4.73 12.88 -1.04
CA GLN A 169 -4.45 12.85 0.41
C GLN A 169 -4.85 11.52 1.06
N LEU A 170 -4.72 10.41 0.32
CA LEU A 170 -5.03 9.07 0.82
C LEU A 170 -3.79 8.46 1.46
N ALA A 171 -3.98 7.89 2.65
CA ALA A 171 -2.91 7.19 3.35
C ALA A 171 -2.55 5.89 2.63
N VAL A 172 -1.26 5.72 2.32
CA VAL A 172 -0.68 4.49 1.81
C VAL A 172 0.10 3.82 2.94
N ASP A 173 -0.02 2.51 3.08
CA ASP A 173 0.78 1.75 4.05
C ASP A 173 2.25 1.74 3.62
N THR A 174 3.04 2.64 4.21
CA THR A 174 4.48 2.75 4.00
C THR A 174 5.22 1.44 4.31
N THR A 175 4.76 0.68 5.30
CA THR A 175 5.41 -0.58 5.71
C THR A 175 5.27 -1.63 4.60
N ALA A 176 4.07 -1.73 4.02
CA ALA A 176 3.81 -2.63 2.89
C ALA A 176 4.66 -2.27 1.67
N ILE A 177 4.77 -0.98 1.33
CA ILE A 177 5.60 -0.51 0.21
C ILE A 177 7.08 -0.81 0.47
N VAL A 178 7.60 -0.48 1.66
CA VAL A 178 9.00 -0.74 2.01
C VAL A 178 9.33 -2.23 1.97
N LYS A 179 8.44 -3.09 2.49
CA LYS A 179 8.61 -4.54 2.44
C LYS A 179 8.61 -5.07 1.01
N LEU A 180 7.73 -4.54 0.15
CA LEU A 180 7.66 -4.89 -1.26
C LEU A 180 8.97 -4.56 -1.99
N VAL A 181 9.46 -3.34 -1.85
CA VAL A 181 10.63 -2.84 -2.60
C VAL A 181 11.97 -3.21 -1.98
N THR A 182 12.00 -3.88 -0.82
CA THR A 182 13.22 -4.43 -0.21
C THR A 182 13.17 -5.94 -0.01
N GLY A 183 12.10 -6.59 -0.47
CA GLY A 183 11.88 -8.03 -0.34
C GLY A 183 12.25 -8.81 -1.59
N LYS A 184 11.69 -10.02 -1.74
CA LYS A 184 11.95 -10.93 -2.87
C LYS A 184 11.73 -10.30 -4.25
N ALA A 185 10.75 -9.40 -4.38
CA ALA A 185 10.51 -8.70 -5.64
C ALA A 185 11.72 -7.83 -6.05
N ALA A 186 12.35 -7.16 -5.09
CA ALA A 186 13.53 -6.34 -5.31
C ALA A 186 14.77 -7.17 -5.63
N GLU A 187 14.93 -8.37 -5.07
CA GLU A 187 16.05 -9.28 -5.40
C GLU A 187 16.03 -9.69 -6.88
N ILE A 188 14.84 -9.84 -7.45
CA ILE A 188 14.63 -10.23 -8.84
C ILE A 188 14.74 -9.02 -9.76
N GLN A 189 14.01 -7.95 -9.44
CA GLN A 189 13.91 -6.77 -10.30
C GLN A 189 15.12 -5.83 -10.19
N ARG A 190 15.88 -5.92 -9.10
CA ARG A 190 17.12 -5.17 -8.83
C ARG A 190 16.98 -3.67 -9.08
N PRO A 191 16.05 -2.97 -8.38
CA PRO A 191 15.90 -1.54 -8.54
C PRO A 191 17.21 -0.81 -8.17
N GLY A 192 17.58 0.16 -9.01
CA GLY A 192 18.75 1.03 -8.80
C GLY A 192 18.51 2.12 -7.76
N HIS A 193 19.54 2.91 -7.45
CA HIS A 193 19.43 4.00 -6.48
C HIS A 193 18.39 5.06 -6.87
N GLY A 194 18.21 5.31 -8.18
CA GLY A 194 17.27 6.29 -8.70
C GLY A 194 15.82 5.98 -8.32
N PHE A 195 15.45 4.70 -8.32
CA PHE A 195 14.14 4.23 -7.86
C PHE A 195 13.92 4.59 -6.39
N TYR A 196 14.89 4.28 -5.51
CA TYR A 196 14.75 4.57 -4.08
C TYR A 196 14.81 6.08 -3.78
N ARG A 197 15.58 6.85 -4.57
CA ARG A 197 15.58 8.31 -4.50
C ARG A 197 14.21 8.88 -4.86
N GLU A 198 13.58 8.42 -5.94
CA GLU A 198 12.24 8.85 -6.32
C GLU A 198 11.20 8.46 -5.26
N LEU A 199 11.29 7.25 -4.72
CA LEU A 199 10.43 6.78 -3.64
C LEU A 199 10.51 7.68 -2.40
N VAL A 200 11.71 8.06 -1.96
CA VAL A 200 11.89 8.94 -0.80
C VAL A 200 11.40 10.35 -1.05
N ASN A 201 11.54 10.88 -2.28
CA ASN A 201 10.98 12.17 -2.64
C ASN A 201 9.44 12.16 -2.68
N LEU A 202 8.84 11.02 -3.06
CA LEU A 202 7.39 10.85 -3.10
C LEU A 202 6.79 10.58 -1.71
N MET A 203 7.47 9.74 -0.91
CA MET A 203 7.09 9.27 0.42
C MET A 203 8.26 9.44 1.42
N PRO A 204 8.55 10.66 1.91
CA PRO A 204 9.66 10.89 2.83
C PRO A 204 9.60 10.07 4.13
N GLU A 205 8.40 9.71 4.57
CA GLU A 205 8.17 8.83 5.72
C GLU A 205 8.73 7.42 5.55
N ALA A 206 9.00 6.98 4.31
CA ALA A 206 9.60 5.67 4.04
C ALA A 206 11.10 5.63 4.37
N ALA A 207 11.79 6.77 4.43
CA ALA A 207 13.26 6.83 4.51
C ALA A 207 13.83 6.10 5.74
N GLY A 208 13.25 6.33 6.93
CA GLY A 208 13.71 5.66 8.15
C GLY A 208 13.53 4.14 8.08
N SER A 209 12.36 3.69 7.61
CA SER A 209 12.06 2.27 7.42
C SER A 209 12.97 1.62 6.37
N LEU A 210 13.27 2.30 5.26
CA LEU A 210 14.22 1.83 4.24
C LEU A 210 15.61 1.65 4.84
N LEU A 211 16.10 2.60 5.65
CA LEU A 211 17.39 2.49 6.33
C LEU A 211 17.44 1.33 7.32
N HIS A 212 16.35 1.07 8.06
CA HIS A 212 16.26 -0.13 8.89
C HIS A 212 16.34 -1.42 8.06
N ARG A 213 15.69 -1.46 6.90
CA ARG A 213 15.74 -2.62 6.00
C ARG A 213 17.13 -2.86 5.41
N VAL A 214 18.00 -1.85 5.32
CA VAL A 214 19.41 -2.04 4.91
C VAL A 214 20.12 -3.03 5.85
N GLU A 215 19.76 -3.12 7.13
CA GLU A 215 20.31 -4.14 8.03
C GLU A 215 19.83 -5.56 7.70
N ASP A 216 18.56 -5.70 7.32
CA ASP A 216 17.91 -6.99 7.09
C ASP A 216 18.22 -7.60 5.71
N ILE A 217 18.68 -6.80 4.75
CA ILE A 217 19.09 -7.28 3.43
C ILE A 217 20.43 -8.02 3.55
N ASP A 218 20.48 -9.28 3.13
CA ASP A 218 21.71 -10.06 3.11
C ASP A 218 22.78 -9.32 2.29
N TYR A 219 23.98 -9.19 2.86
CA TYR A 219 25.11 -8.51 2.21
C TYR A 219 25.53 -9.17 0.89
N ARG A 220 25.15 -10.44 0.66
CA ARG A 220 25.39 -11.19 -0.57
C ARG A 220 24.26 -11.08 -1.60
N THR A 221 23.15 -10.42 -1.28
CA THR A 221 22.04 -10.25 -2.21
C THR A 221 22.55 -9.55 -3.48
N ALA A 222 22.39 -10.23 -4.61
CA ALA A 222 22.85 -9.75 -5.91
C ALA A 222 22.15 -8.44 -6.32
N GLY A 223 22.76 -7.73 -7.28
CA GLY A 223 22.19 -6.50 -7.83
C GLY A 223 22.46 -5.25 -6.99
N GLY A 224 23.40 -5.30 -6.05
CA GLY A 224 23.78 -4.15 -5.24
C GLY A 224 22.64 -3.58 -4.39
N THR A 225 21.60 -4.38 -4.11
CA THR A 225 20.33 -3.91 -3.53
C THR A 225 20.55 -3.10 -2.25
N ARG A 226 21.39 -3.62 -1.35
CA ARG A 226 21.72 -2.97 -0.07
C ARG A 226 22.32 -1.57 -0.27
N LEU A 227 23.26 -1.45 -1.22
CA LEU A 227 23.89 -0.18 -1.57
C LEU A 227 22.89 0.74 -2.26
N ASN A 228 22.16 0.26 -3.27
CA ASN A 228 21.16 1.04 -3.99
C ASN A 228 20.07 1.64 -3.06
N VAL A 229 19.59 0.89 -2.07
CA VAL A 229 18.66 1.40 -1.04
C VAL A 229 19.31 2.54 -0.25
N LEU A 230 20.50 2.31 0.31
CA LEU A 230 21.22 3.30 1.10
C LEU A 230 21.47 4.57 0.29
N THR A 231 22.01 4.42 -0.92
CA THR A 231 22.32 5.51 -1.84
C THR A 231 21.08 6.33 -2.20
N GLY A 232 19.98 5.67 -2.56
CA GLY A 232 18.76 6.36 -2.94
C GLY A 232 18.15 7.15 -1.77
N VAL A 233 18.19 6.61 -0.55
CA VAL A 233 17.73 7.34 0.64
C VAL A 233 18.62 8.57 0.91
N LEU A 234 19.94 8.42 0.83
CA LEU A 234 20.88 9.53 1.05
C LEU A 234 20.71 10.64 0.00
N LEU A 235 20.46 10.27 -1.26
CA LEU A 235 20.16 11.24 -2.31
C LEU A 235 18.79 11.90 -2.11
N GLY A 236 17.77 11.17 -1.66
CA GLY A 236 16.47 11.78 -1.30
C GLY A 236 16.58 12.77 -0.13
N ILE A 237 17.46 12.50 0.84
CA ILE A 237 17.81 13.44 1.91
C ILE A 237 18.48 14.69 1.34
N LYS A 238 19.44 14.52 0.44
CA LYS A 238 20.13 15.62 -0.24
C LYS A 238 19.16 16.47 -1.08
N ASP A 239 18.21 15.85 -1.76
CA ASP A 239 17.18 16.54 -2.53
C ASP A 239 16.33 17.43 -1.63
N ALA A 240 15.82 16.88 -0.51
CA ALA A 240 15.05 17.65 0.45
C ALA A 240 15.88 18.79 1.08
N GLU A 241 17.15 18.56 1.40
CA GLU A 241 18.07 19.57 1.92
C GLU A 241 18.29 20.72 0.93
N LEU A 242 18.48 20.40 -0.35
CA LEU A 242 18.67 21.40 -1.41
C LEU A 242 17.35 21.99 -1.92
N ASN A 243 16.21 21.58 -1.35
CA ASN A 243 14.87 21.90 -1.83
C ASN A 243 14.71 21.62 -3.34
N ARG A 244 15.11 20.41 -3.75
CA ARG A 244 15.02 19.88 -5.10
C ARG A 244 14.12 18.65 -5.10
N ALA A 245 13.57 18.32 -6.25
CA ALA A 245 12.94 17.03 -6.49
C ALA A 245 13.46 16.46 -7.82
N PRO A 246 13.40 15.13 -7.99
CA PRO A 246 13.59 14.49 -9.29
C PRO A 246 12.65 15.11 -10.33
N ASP A 247 13.14 15.23 -11.56
CA ASP A 247 12.36 15.63 -12.75
C ASP A 247 11.73 17.03 -12.68
N GLY A 248 12.22 17.92 -11.82
CA GLY A 248 11.72 19.30 -11.71
C GLY A 248 10.36 19.44 -11.05
N ARG A 249 9.86 18.40 -10.38
CA ARG A 249 8.64 18.46 -9.57
C ARG A 249 8.85 19.43 -8.38
N PRO A 250 7.80 20.08 -7.87
CA PRO A 250 7.92 20.87 -6.65
C PRO A 250 8.26 19.94 -5.47
N PRO A 251 9.26 20.29 -4.64
CA PRO A 251 9.56 19.56 -3.41
C PRO A 251 8.35 19.51 -2.49
N LEU A 252 8.20 18.41 -1.75
CA LEU A 252 7.13 18.31 -0.76
C LEU A 252 7.44 19.24 0.42
N ALA A 253 6.50 20.13 0.75
CA ALA A 253 6.68 21.13 1.82
C ALA A 253 7.03 20.50 3.18
N THR A 254 6.56 19.29 3.45
CA THR A 254 6.83 18.57 4.71
C THR A 254 8.09 17.71 4.67
N ALA A 255 8.73 17.50 3.51
CA ALA A 255 9.83 16.54 3.35
C ALA A 255 10.98 16.78 4.34
N VAL A 256 11.44 18.02 4.46
CA VAL A 256 12.52 18.39 5.39
C VAL A 256 12.16 18.02 6.83
N SER A 257 10.95 18.36 7.27
CA SER A 257 10.49 18.04 8.63
C SER A 257 10.37 16.53 8.84
N THR A 258 9.77 15.80 7.91
CA THR A 258 9.58 14.35 8.01
C THR A 258 10.92 13.62 8.09
N LEU A 259 11.87 13.97 7.22
CA LEU A 259 13.19 13.34 7.19
C LEU A 259 13.99 13.66 8.45
N ARG A 260 13.97 14.91 8.92
CA ARG A 260 14.66 15.32 10.16
C ARG A 260 14.15 14.60 11.40
N HIS A 261 12.90 14.14 11.42
CA HIS A 261 12.37 13.35 12.53
C HIS A 261 12.60 11.84 12.34
N GLY A 262 12.39 11.31 11.12
CA GLY A 262 12.38 9.86 10.88
C GLY A 262 13.74 9.23 10.61
N VAL A 263 14.72 9.98 10.08
CA VAL A 263 16.01 9.43 9.64
C VAL A 263 17.05 9.28 10.76
N PRO A 264 17.24 10.24 11.70
CA PRO A 264 18.39 10.21 12.60
C PRO A 264 18.51 8.91 13.43
N SER A 265 17.39 8.39 13.93
CA SER A 265 17.39 7.13 14.70
C SER A 265 17.84 5.94 13.85
N ALA A 266 17.29 5.82 12.63
CA ALA A 266 17.62 4.74 11.72
C ALA A 266 19.09 4.81 11.27
N LEU A 267 19.58 6.01 10.95
CA LEU A 267 20.97 6.21 10.53
C LEU A 267 21.96 5.94 11.67
N ALA A 268 21.66 6.42 12.88
CA ALA A 268 22.46 6.14 14.07
C ALA A 268 22.53 4.64 14.38
N GLN A 269 21.43 3.89 14.22
CA GLN A 269 21.43 2.44 14.40
C GLN A 269 22.26 1.73 13.32
N LEU A 270 22.08 2.12 12.05
CA LEU A 270 22.81 1.54 10.93
C LEU A 270 24.33 1.72 11.08
N LEU A 271 24.77 2.91 11.50
CA LEU A 271 26.17 3.23 11.77
C LEU A 271 26.72 2.51 13.01
N HIS A 272 25.93 2.43 14.08
CA HIS A 272 26.37 1.85 15.36
C HIS A 272 26.52 0.33 15.33
N ARG A 273 25.67 -0.39 14.58
CA ARG A 273 25.67 -1.87 14.52
C ARG A 273 26.69 -2.46 13.55
N ASP A 274 27.76 -1.73 13.25
CA ASP A 274 28.85 -2.15 12.36
C ASP A 274 28.44 -2.51 10.91
N ASN A 275 27.19 -2.26 10.51
CA ASN A 275 26.69 -2.60 9.17
C ASN A 275 27.48 -1.92 8.05
N LEU A 276 27.97 -0.71 8.32
CA LEU A 276 28.74 0.11 7.38
C LEU A 276 30.25 -0.02 7.58
N ARG A 277 30.75 -0.93 8.44
CA ARG A 277 32.19 -1.11 8.69
C ARG A 277 32.87 -2.13 7.78
N SER A 278 32.11 -2.84 6.94
CA SER A 278 32.63 -3.86 6.03
C SER A 278 31.92 -3.82 4.67
N LEU A 279 31.98 -2.67 4.00
CA LEU A 279 31.39 -2.49 2.66
C LEU A 279 32.09 -3.36 1.61
N ASP A 280 33.34 -3.75 1.86
CA ASP A 280 34.10 -4.75 1.08
C ASP A 280 33.40 -6.10 0.96
N ARG A 281 32.52 -6.44 1.92
CA ARG A 281 31.75 -7.69 1.91
C ARG A 281 30.42 -7.58 1.18
N TRP A 282 29.99 -6.37 0.86
CA TRP A 282 28.70 -6.17 0.20
C TRP A 282 28.80 -6.58 -1.26
N SER A 283 27.73 -7.16 -1.80
CA SER A 283 27.60 -7.34 -3.23
C SER A 283 27.53 -5.97 -3.90
N LEU A 284 28.55 -5.65 -4.71
CA LEU A 284 28.62 -4.40 -5.47
C LEU A 284 28.10 -4.57 -6.91
N GLU A 285 28.04 -5.80 -7.40
CA GLU A 285 27.56 -6.09 -8.75
C GLU A 285 26.09 -5.67 -8.91
N GLY A 286 25.83 -4.78 -9.86
CA GLY A 286 24.52 -4.18 -10.10
C GLY A 286 24.21 -2.97 -9.22
N SER A 287 25.15 -2.52 -8.39
CA SER A 287 25.07 -1.17 -7.84
C SER A 287 25.19 -0.14 -8.97
N THR A 288 24.47 0.95 -8.80
CA THR A 288 24.32 2.00 -9.81
C THR A 288 25.15 3.24 -9.51
N GLU A 289 25.83 3.29 -8.35
CA GLU A 289 26.73 4.35 -7.92
C GLU A 289 27.94 3.75 -7.20
N PRO A 290 29.11 4.42 -7.22
CA PRO A 290 30.27 3.93 -6.51
C PRO A 290 30.09 4.02 -4.99
N VAL A 291 30.84 3.18 -4.28
CA VAL A 291 30.79 3.12 -2.81
C VAL A 291 31.25 4.45 -2.21
N SER A 292 32.29 5.06 -2.78
CA SER A 292 32.82 6.35 -2.32
C SER A 292 31.79 7.48 -2.39
N ALA A 293 31.03 7.58 -3.48
CA ALA A 293 29.97 8.59 -3.62
C ALA A 293 28.87 8.40 -2.57
N THR A 294 28.46 7.15 -2.35
CA THR A 294 27.46 6.82 -1.33
C THR A 294 27.92 7.24 0.07
N ILE A 295 29.20 7.01 0.41
CA ILE A 295 29.75 7.43 1.69
C ILE A 295 29.95 8.94 1.77
N ALA A 296 30.26 9.63 0.68
CA ALA A 296 30.27 11.09 0.65
C ALA A 296 28.88 11.68 0.97
N TRP A 297 27.82 11.10 0.41
CA TRP A 297 26.44 11.51 0.72
C TRP A 297 26.02 11.11 2.15
N LEU A 298 26.55 10.01 2.69
CA LEU A 298 26.38 9.66 4.10
C LEU A 298 26.99 10.73 5.02
N ILE A 299 28.22 11.18 4.74
CA ILE A 299 28.90 12.25 5.49
C ILE A 299 28.07 13.54 5.44
N ARG A 300 27.57 13.91 4.24
CA ARG A 300 26.67 15.06 4.08
C ARG A 300 25.41 14.92 4.92
N ALA A 301 24.74 13.77 4.85
CA ALA A 301 23.49 13.51 5.57
C ALA A 301 23.70 13.56 7.09
N VAL A 302 24.78 12.94 7.60
CA VAL A 302 25.13 13.00 9.04
C VAL A 302 25.35 14.45 9.46
N GLY A 303 26.12 15.25 8.70
CA GLY A 303 26.32 16.66 9.01
C GLY A 303 25.02 17.47 8.98
N TRP A 304 24.13 17.20 8.01
CA TRP A 304 22.85 17.88 7.92
C TRP A 304 21.96 17.60 9.13
N LEU A 305 21.96 16.36 9.64
CA LEU A 305 21.14 15.89 10.75
C LEU A 305 21.79 16.04 12.13
N ALA A 306 23.04 16.53 12.21
CA ALA A 306 23.81 16.64 13.45
C ALA A 306 23.27 17.69 14.44
N ASP A 307 22.33 18.55 14.02
CA ASP A 307 21.66 19.55 14.88
C ASP A 307 20.49 18.98 15.72
N GLY A 308 20.17 17.70 15.53
CA GLY A 308 19.11 17.02 16.28
C GLY A 308 19.54 16.55 17.68
N ASP A 309 19.05 15.37 18.07
CA ASP A 309 19.35 14.74 19.35
C ASP A 309 20.87 14.48 19.52
N SER A 310 21.44 14.93 20.64
CA SER A 310 22.88 14.84 20.90
C SER A 310 23.40 13.40 21.02
N HIS A 311 22.59 12.47 21.53
CA HIS A 311 22.95 11.06 21.61
C HIS A 311 22.96 10.42 20.21
N LEU A 312 21.99 10.74 19.37
CA LEU A 312 21.97 10.26 17.98
C LEU A 312 23.12 10.87 17.17
N ALA A 313 23.36 12.18 17.30
CA ALA A 313 24.47 12.88 16.66
C ALA A 313 25.81 12.25 17.04
N ARG A 314 26.04 11.98 18.34
CA ARG A 314 27.24 11.27 18.81
C ARG A 314 27.41 9.92 18.13
N ARG A 315 26.37 9.07 18.14
CA ARG A 315 26.43 7.74 17.51
C ARG A 315 26.74 7.80 16.02
N MET A 316 26.17 8.77 15.30
CA MET A 316 26.45 8.94 13.87
C MET A 316 27.88 9.40 13.62
N VAL A 317 28.35 10.43 14.34
CA VAL A 317 29.70 11.01 14.13
C VAL A 317 30.81 10.04 14.53
N GLU A 318 30.70 9.40 15.69
CA GLU A 318 31.68 8.43 16.20
C GLU A 318 31.91 7.26 15.25
N ASN A 319 30.86 6.80 14.57
CA ASN A 319 30.92 5.63 13.69
C ASN A 319 31.18 5.96 12.21
N LEU A 320 31.32 7.24 11.88
CA LEU A 320 31.51 7.68 10.50
C LEU A 320 32.93 7.37 9.99
N ALA A 321 33.98 7.54 10.81
CA ALA A 321 35.36 7.24 10.40
C ALA A 321 35.56 5.74 10.05
N PRO A 322 35.07 4.77 10.85
CA PRO A 322 35.05 3.37 10.46
C PRO A 322 34.31 3.10 9.13
N ALA A 323 33.18 3.77 8.88
CA ALA A 323 32.45 3.61 7.63
C ALA A 323 33.25 4.10 6.41
N ILE A 324 33.92 5.24 6.54
CA ILE A 324 34.82 5.78 5.50
C ILE A 324 35.98 4.83 5.20
N ARG A 325 36.61 4.28 6.25
CA ARG A 325 37.74 3.34 6.09
C ARG A 325 37.33 2.03 5.40
N SER A 326 36.05 1.67 5.44
CA SER A 326 35.54 0.44 4.85
C SER A 326 35.36 0.49 3.33
N ILE A 327 35.55 1.66 2.70
CA ILE A 327 35.49 1.79 1.24
C ILE A 327 36.55 0.87 0.60
N PRO A 328 36.15 -0.03 -0.32
CA PRO A 328 37.08 -0.92 -1.02
C PRO A 328 38.16 -0.15 -1.76
N GLU A 329 39.38 -0.68 -1.82
CA GLU A 329 40.52 0.04 -2.41
C GLU A 329 40.29 0.43 -3.89
N GLY A 330 39.62 -0.43 -4.66
CA GLY A 330 39.29 -0.16 -6.07
C GLY A 330 38.19 0.89 -6.28
N GLU A 331 37.46 1.25 -5.21
CA GLU A 331 36.40 2.26 -5.19
C GLU A 331 36.88 3.57 -4.53
N ARG A 332 38.17 3.66 -4.16
CA ARG A 332 38.71 4.86 -3.53
C ARG A 332 38.85 5.99 -4.55
N GLY A 333 38.49 7.19 -4.09
CA GLY A 333 38.51 8.42 -4.85
C GLY A 333 37.18 9.14 -4.69
N TRP A 334 37.21 10.34 -4.10
CA TRP A 334 36.01 11.14 -3.91
C TRP A 334 35.47 11.73 -5.21
N GLY A 335 36.34 11.96 -6.19
CA GLY A 335 35.95 12.53 -7.49
C GLY A 335 35.19 13.84 -7.31
N ILE A 336 33.98 13.90 -7.87
CA ILE A 336 33.10 15.08 -7.82
C ILE A 336 32.29 15.19 -6.50
N ASP A 337 32.34 14.16 -5.65
CA ASP A 337 31.59 14.08 -4.39
C ASP A 337 32.42 14.57 -3.19
N ASP A 338 33.66 15.04 -3.43
CA ASP A 338 34.50 15.72 -2.44
C ASP A 338 33.76 16.90 -1.77
N ARG A 339 32.94 17.63 -2.53
CA ARG A 339 32.09 18.72 -2.04
C ARG A 339 31.12 18.27 -0.96
N ASP A 340 30.62 17.04 -1.04
CA ASP A 340 29.66 16.49 -0.10
C ASP A 340 30.35 16.08 1.20
N VAL A 341 31.58 15.55 1.11
CA VAL A 341 32.48 15.33 2.26
C VAL A 341 32.76 16.64 2.98
N ARG A 342 33.22 17.68 2.24
CA ARG A 342 33.53 19.01 2.80
C ARG A 342 32.33 19.62 3.50
N GLN A 343 31.16 19.58 2.86
CA GLN A 343 29.94 20.16 3.42
C GLN A 343 29.50 19.42 4.69
N GLY A 344 29.53 18.08 4.70
CA GLY A 344 29.16 17.29 5.86
C GLY A 344 30.08 17.57 7.05
N PHE A 345 31.40 17.59 6.85
CA PHE A 345 32.35 17.93 7.92
C PHE A 345 32.22 19.38 8.40
N ALA A 346 31.97 20.33 7.50
CA ALA A 346 31.71 21.72 7.88
C ALA A 346 30.50 21.83 8.81
N TRP A 347 29.41 21.12 8.51
CA TRP A 347 28.23 21.10 9.37
C TRP A 347 28.45 20.38 10.70
N ILE A 348 29.18 19.25 10.72
CA ILE A 348 29.51 18.59 12.00
C ILE A 348 30.31 19.55 12.89
N ARG A 349 31.30 20.25 12.31
CA ARG A 349 32.10 21.25 13.03
C ARG A 349 31.27 22.40 13.57
N GLU A 350 30.34 22.92 12.77
CA GLU A 350 29.48 24.05 13.14
C GLU A 350 28.43 23.66 14.19
N LYS A 351 27.72 22.56 13.97
CA LYS A 351 26.57 22.15 14.78
C LYS A 351 26.97 21.37 16.04
N GLN A 352 28.06 20.62 15.98
CA GLN A 352 28.55 19.75 17.05
C GLN A 352 30.06 19.97 17.31
N PRO A 353 30.49 21.17 17.72
CA PRO A 353 31.90 21.51 17.87
C PRO A 353 32.64 20.63 18.89
N ARG A 354 31.94 20.14 19.92
CA ARG A 354 32.51 19.19 20.90
C ARG A 354 32.84 17.84 20.26
N LEU A 355 31.90 17.26 19.53
CA LEU A 355 32.13 15.99 18.81
C LEU A 355 33.18 16.15 17.72
N TRP A 356 33.20 17.31 17.04
CA TRP A 356 34.26 17.61 16.09
C TRP A 356 35.63 17.66 16.76
N GLY A 357 35.77 18.33 17.91
CA GLY A 357 37.03 18.36 18.66
C GLY A 357 37.52 16.97 19.07
N GLU A 358 36.61 16.04 19.37
CA GLU A 358 36.93 14.66 19.78
C GLU A 358 37.27 13.74 18.60
N TYR A 359 36.53 13.82 17.48
CA TYR A 359 36.62 12.84 16.39
C TYR A 359 37.23 13.36 15.08
N SER A 360 37.53 14.66 14.97
CA SER A 360 37.99 15.27 13.71
C SER A 360 39.28 14.68 13.15
N GLU A 361 40.28 14.35 13.99
CA GLU A 361 41.55 13.78 13.52
C GLU A 361 41.33 12.44 12.82
N GLU A 362 40.51 11.56 13.41
CA GLU A 362 40.14 10.28 12.80
C GLU A 362 39.32 10.46 11.52
N LEU A 363 38.36 11.39 11.49
CA LEU A 363 37.52 11.67 10.33
C LEU A 363 38.34 12.21 9.15
N ILE A 364 39.24 13.17 9.43
CA ILE A 364 40.14 13.78 8.44
C ILE A 364 41.09 12.72 7.89
N SER A 365 41.71 11.91 8.76
CA SER A 365 42.60 10.83 8.36
C SER A 365 41.88 9.80 7.50
N ALA A 366 40.70 9.35 7.91
CA ALA A 366 39.89 8.41 7.15
C ALA A 366 39.53 8.98 5.77
N ALA A 367 39.07 10.24 5.72
CA ALA A 367 38.70 10.87 4.45
C ALA A 367 39.90 11.05 3.50
N SER A 368 41.05 11.46 4.01
CA SER A 368 42.28 11.59 3.21
C SER A 368 42.84 10.25 2.74
N SER A 369 42.54 9.14 3.42
CA SER A 369 42.94 7.80 2.97
C SER A 369 42.18 7.32 1.71
N VAL A 370 41.02 7.91 1.44
CA VAL A 370 40.17 7.56 0.29
C VAL A 370 40.50 8.42 -0.92
N GLY A 371 40.87 9.69 -0.73
CA GLY A 371 41.25 10.58 -1.81
C GLY A 371 41.34 12.03 -1.38
N GLU A 372 41.70 12.91 -2.31
CA GLU A 372 41.71 14.35 -2.07
C GLU A 372 40.29 14.86 -1.86
N TRP A 373 40.06 15.55 -0.73
CA TRP A 373 38.76 16.14 -0.38
C TRP A 373 38.87 17.56 0.15
N ASN A 374 40.07 18.01 0.52
CA ASN A 374 40.32 19.38 0.96
C ASN A 374 41.20 20.10 -0.08
N GLU A 375 40.89 21.36 -0.37
CA GLU A 375 41.65 22.15 -1.37
C GLU A 375 43.13 22.35 -0.98
N ALA A 376 43.46 22.20 0.31
CA ALA A 376 44.82 22.33 0.82
C ALA A 376 45.76 21.19 0.41
N GLN A 377 45.26 19.97 0.11
CA GLN A 377 46.13 18.85 -0.30
C GLN A 377 46.49 18.90 -1.80
N GLY A 378 45.66 19.52 -2.64
CA GLY A 378 45.92 19.66 -4.08
C GLY A 378 47.01 20.70 -4.45
N GLN A 379 47.30 21.66 -3.57
CA GLN A 379 48.34 22.68 -3.81
C GLN A 379 49.78 22.19 -3.54
N SER A 380 49.96 21.04 -2.88
CA SER A 380 51.31 20.48 -2.63
C SER A 380 51.92 19.79 -3.86
N ARG A 381 51.24 19.79 -5.02
CA ARG A 381 51.71 19.14 -6.27
C ARG A 381 51.92 20.11 -7.45
N SER A 382 52.08 21.41 -7.22
CA SER A 382 52.49 22.34 -8.28
C SER A 382 54.02 22.40 -8.44
N LEU A 383 54.52 21.62 -9.40
CA LEU A 383 55.72 21.76 -10.26
C LEU A 383 57.11 22.02 -9.61
N PRO A 384 58.17 21.26 -9.98
CA PRO A 384 59.53 21.65 -9.66
C PRO A 384 59.93 22.91 -10.48
N PRO A 385 60.79 23.78 -9.93
CA PRO A 385 61.27 24.94 -10.67
C PRO A 385 62.09 24.45 -11.87
N ARG A 386 61.75 24.94 -13.06
CA ARG A 386 62.61 24.80 -14.24
C ARG A 386 63.87 25.62 -14.00
N SER A 387 65.00 24.94 -13.88
CA SER A 387 66.36 25.51 -13.98
C SER A 387 66.70 25.84 -15.43
#